data_AF-A0A355QCE6-F1
#
_entry.id   AF-A0A355QCE6-F1
#
_cell.length_a   1.000
_cell.length_b   1.000
_cell.length_c   1.000
_cell.angle_alpha   90.00
_cell.angle_beta   90.00
_cell.angle_gamma   90.00
#
_symmetry.space_group_name_H-M   'P 1'
#
loop_
_entity.id
_entity.type
_entity.pdbx_description
1 polymer ?
#
loop_
_entity_poly.entity_id
_entity_poly.type
_entity_poly.pdbx_seq_one_letter_code
_entity_poly.pdbx_strand_id
1 'polypeptide(L)'
;MRERYRVERDKRLRVDGNDQYVDVVGPFAHYTDDPYIESGIDRPPLVDEVDVVIIGGGFGGLQMGARLRDAGVEDLRIIEKGGDFGGTWY
;
A
#
# COMPACT_ATOMS: atom_id res chain seq x y z
N MET A 1 2.55 -37.53 8.94
CA MET A 1 2.82 -36.14 8.49
C MET A 1 1.72 -35.16 8.88
N ARG A 2 0.42 -35.47 8.64
CA ARG A 2 -0.71 -34.58 8.97
C ARG A 2 -0.84 -34.27 10.47
N GLU A 3 -0.59 -35.23 11.36
CA GLU A 3 -0.74 -35.02 12.80
C GLU A 3 0.26 -34.01 13.37
N ARG A 4 1.51 -34.05 12.91
CA ARG A 4 2.52 -33.05 13.30
C ARG A 4 2.09 -31.63 12.90
N TYR A 5 1.54 -31.45 11.70
CA TYR A 5 1.04 -30.14 11.26
C TYR A 5 -0.18 -29.67 12.03
N ARG A 6 -1.09 -30.59 12.41
CA ARG A 6 -2.24 -30.28 13.26
C ARG A 6 -1.78 -29.77 14.63
N VAL A 7 -0.90 -30.51 15.31
CA VAL A 7 -0.36 -30.11 16.61
C VAL A 7 0.35 -28.76 16.54
N GLU A 8 1.15 -28.50 15.49
CA GLU A 8 1.84 -27.22 15.33
C GLU A 8 0.91 -26.05 15.02
N ARG A 9 -0.15 -26.26 14.22
CA ARG A 9 -1.18 -25.25 13.99
C ARG A 9 -1.92 -24.93 15.28
N ASP A 10 -2.37 -25.96 16.01
CA ASP A 10 -3.23 -25.78 17.18
C ASP A 10 -2.51 -25.00 18.30
N LYS A 11 -1.17 -25.05 18.36
CA LYS A 11 -0.34 -24.18 19.25
C LYS A 11 -0.43 -22.68 18.92
N ARG A 12 -0.77 -22.31 17.68
CA ARG A 12 -0.73 -20.93 17.16
C ARG A 12 -2.12 -20.36 16.89
N LEU A 13 -3.17 -21.19 16.99
CA LEU A 13 -4.54 -20.70 16.93
C LEU A 13 -4.82 -19.88 18.18
N ARG A 14 -5.26 -18.64 17.97
CA ARG A 14 -5.68 -17.75 19.04
C ARG A 14 -7.14 -17.37 18.87
N VAL A 15 -7.84 -17.22 19.98
CA VAL A 15 -9.27 -16.87 20.01
C VAL A 15 -9.53 -15.43 19.59
N ASP A 16 -8.55 -14.55 19.81
CA ASP A 16 -8.58 -13.13 19.46
C ASP A 16 -8.17 -12.85 18.01
N GLY A 17 -7.80 -13.88 17.21
CA GLY A 17 -7.66 -13.74 15.76
C GLY A 17 -6.75 -12.59 15.33
N ASN A 18 -7.26 -11.68 14.49
CA ASN A 18 -6.51 -10.50 14.03
C ASN A 18 -6.45 -9.39 15.08
N ASP A 19 -7.31 -9.41 16.10
CA ASP A 19 -7.34 -8.41 17.18
C ASP A 19 -6.12 -8.54 18.11
N GLN A 20 -5.31 -9.59 17.90
CA GLN A 20 -3.99 -9.71 18.53
C GLN A 20 -3.00 -8.63 18.06
N TYR A 21 -3.26 -7.98 16.93
CA TYR A 21 -2.43 -6.90 16.37
C TYR A 21 -2.98 -5.54 16.76
N VAL A 22 -2.08 -4.59 16.92
CA VAL A 22 -2.43 -3.19 17.22
C VAL A 22 -2.19 -2.34 15.99
N ASP A 23 -3.08 -1.39 15.75
CA ASP A 23 -2.90 -0.40 14.70
C ASP A 23 -1.67 0.47 14.98
N VAL A 24 -0.97 0.85 13.92
CA VAL A 24 0.21 1.70 13.98
C VAL A 24 -0.22 3.17 14.03
N VAL A 25 -0.90 3.54 15.12
CA VAL A 25 -1.50 4.87 15.34
C VAL A 25 -1.00 5.50 16.65
N GLY A 26 -1.31 6.78 16.86
CA GLY A 26 -0.94 7.51 18.07
C GLY A 26 0.57 7.46 18.32
N PRO A 27 1.05 6.93 19.46
CA PRO A 27 2.49 6.81 19.75
C PRO A 27 3.29 6.06 18.68
N PHE A 28 2.64 5.17 17.92
CA PHE A 28 3.29 4.34 16.90
C PHE A 28 3.23 4.92 15.50
N ALA A 29 2.52 6.04 15.28
CA ALA A 29 2.26 6.59 13.94
C ALA A 29 3.54 6.85 13.12
N HIS A 30 4.63 7.22 13.79
CA HIS A 30 5.94 7.50 13.18
C HIS A 30 6.55 6.28 12.46
N TYR A 31 6.14 5.05 12.79
CA TYR A 31 6.56 3.86 12.04
C TYR A 31 5.97 3.78 10.63
N THR A 32 5.01 4.65 10.30
CA THR A 32 4.42 4.76 8.97
C THR A 32 4.93 5.96 8.18
N ASP A 33 5.87 6.72 8.75
CA ASP A 33 6.56 7.80 8.06
C ASP A 33 7.49 7.21 6.99
N ASP A 34 7.69 7.95 5.92
CA ASP A 34 8.57 7.53 4.82
C ASP A 34 10.04 7.77 5.21
N PRO A 35 10.86 6.72 5.37
CA PRO A 35 12.25 6.87 5.78
C PRO A 35 13.19 7.23 4.60
N TYR A 36 12.71 7.22 3.36
CA TYR A 36 13.52 7.39 2.15
C TYR A 36 13.47 8.81 1.59
N ILE A 37 12.65 9.69 2.16
CA ILE A 37 12.63 11.11 1.82
C ILE A 37 13.30 11.94 2.91
N GLU A 38 14.26 12.78 2.52
CA GLU A 38 14.96 13.68 3.46
C GLU A 38 14.08 14.88 3.88
N SER A 39 13.14 15.26 3.01
CA SER A 39 12.21 16.36 3.25
C SER A 39 10.86 16.06 2.58
N GLY A 40 9.79 16.67 3.09
CA GLY A 40 8.46 16.53 2.51
C GLY A 40 8.42 17.00 1.05
N ILE A 41 7.49 16.42 0.28
CA ILE A 41 7.30 16.81 -1.12
C ILE A 41 6.62 18.19 -1.17
N ASP A 42 7.37 19.22 -1.58
CA ASP A 42 6.85 20.57 -1.78
C ASP A 42 6.26 20.73 -3.19
N ARG A 43 4.93 20.58 -3.29
CA ARG A 43 4.16 20.85 -4.51
C ARG A 43 2.75 21.32 -4.16
N PRO A 44 2.11 22.17 -4.99
CA PRO A 44 0.71 22.52 -4.80
C PRO A 44 -0.20 21.30 -4.81
N PRO A 45 -1.30 21.29 -4.02
CA PRO A 45 -2.31 20.26 -4.14
C PRO A 45 -3.00 20.36 -5.50
N LEU A 46 -3.41 19.20 -6.05
CA LEU A 46 -4.24 19.14 -7.24
C LEU A 46 -5.71 19.06 -6.81
N VAL A 47 -6.53 20.00 -7.31
CA VAL A 47 -7.96 20.09 -7.04
C VAL A 47 -8.69 20.13 -8.38
N ASP A 48 -8.85 18.95 -8.95
CA ASP A 48 -9.39 18.71 -10.28
C ASP A 48 -10.10 17.34 -10.32
N GLU A 49 -10.75 17.07 -11.44
CA GLU A 49 -11.39 15.79 -11.74
C GLU A 49 -10.54 15.05 -12.77
N VAL A 50 -10.50 13.72 -12.66
CA VAL A 50 -9.86 12.84 -13.65
C VAL A 50 -10.79 11.66 -13.94
N ASP A 51 -10.72 11.10 -15.14
CA ASP A 51 -11.56 9.94 -15.51
C ASP A 51 -11.24 8.70 -14.64
N VAL A 52 -9.96 8.48 -14.33
CA VAL A 52 -9.52 7.33 -13.51
C VAL A 52 -8.47 7.72 -12.45
N VAL A 53 -8.75 7.36 -11.19
CA VAL A 53 -7.78 7.42 -10.09
C VAL A 53 -7.31 6.01 -9.72
N ILE A 54 -5.99 5.83 -9.64
CA ILE A 54 -5.33 4.62 -9.19
C ILE A 54 -4.64 4.92 -7.86
N ILE A 55 -4.96 4.16 -6.81
CA ILE A 55 -4.31 4.28 -5.50
C ILE A 55 -3.23 3.19 -5.39
N GLY A 56 -1.98 3.63 -5.22
CA GLY A 56 -0.78 2.79 -5.16
C GLY A 56 0.06 2.88 -6.43
N GLY A 57 1.30 3.34 -6.28
CA GLY A 57 2.35 3.45 -7.29
C GLY A 57 3.30 2.25 -7.36
N GLY A 58 2.89 1.10 -6.82
CA GLY A 58 3.61 -0.16 -7.03
C GLY A 58 3.38 -0.77 -8.42
N PHE A 59 4.01 -1.92 -8.69
CA PHE A 59 3.86 -2.61 -9.98
C PHE A 59 2.40 -2.84 -10.39
N GLY A 60 1.51 -3.17 -9.45
CA GLY A 60 0.08 -3.33 -9.74
C GLY A 60 -0.57 -2.07 -10.32
N GLY A 61 -0.33 -0.91 -9.70
CA GLY A 61 -0.86 0.37 -10.15
C GLY A 61 -0.20 0.88 -11.42
N LEU A 62 1.12 0.70 -11.56
CA LEU A 62 1.83 1.04 -12.80
C LEU A 62 1.35 0.21 -13.99
N GLN A 63 1.18 -1.10 -13.81
CA GLN A 63 0.65 -1.97 -14.85
C GLN A 63 -0.80 -1.61 -15.19
N MET A 64 -1.62 -1.27 -14.20
CA MET A 64 -2.98 -0.78 -14.45
C MET A 64 -2.96 0.51 -15.27
N GLY A 65 -2.15 1.49 -14.89
CA GLY A 65 -1.99 2.75 -15.62
C GLY A 65 -1.53 2.53 -17.07
N ALA A 66 -0.54 1.66 -17.27
CA ALA A 66 -0.06 1.30 -18.62
C ALA A 66 -1.18 0.66 -19.47
N ARG A 67 -1.95 -0.29 -18.90
CA ARG A 67 -3.03 -0.95 -19.64
C ARG A 67 -4.21 -0.03 -19.94
N LEU A 68 -4.49 0.93 -19.06
CA LEU A 68 -5.52 1.95 -19.30
C LEU A 68 -5.08 2.91 -20.41
N ARG A 69 -3.80 3.32 -20.42
CA ARG A 69 -3.22 4.09 -21.53
C ARG A 69 -3.33 3.34 -22.85
N ASP A 70 -2.95 2.05 -22.89
CA ASP A 70 -3.07 1.22 -24.09
C ASP A 70 -4.52 1.10 -24.58
N ALA A 71 -5.50 1.15 -23.66
CA ALA A 71 -6.93 1.11 -23.96
C ALA A 71 -7.51 2.49 -24.37
N GLY A 72 -6.69 3.54 -24.45
CA GLY A 72 -7.10 4.88 -24.87
C GLY A 72 -7.60 5.79 -23.74
N VAL A 73 -7.42 5.42 -22.47
CA VAL A 73 -7.70 6.32 -21.34
C VAL A 73 -6.53 7.28 -21.17
N GLU A 74 -6.78 8.56 -21.42
CA GLU A 74 -5.73 9.59 -21.37
C GLU A 74 -5.70 10.38 -20.06
N ASP A 75 -6.85 10.52 -19.41
CA ASP A 75 -6.97 11.26 -18.16
C ASP A 75 -7.00 10.31 -16.97
N LEU A 76 -5.82 10.09 -16.40
CA LEU A 76 -5.67 9.23 -15.23
C LEU A 76 -4.61 9.76 -14.27
N ARG A 77 -4.77 9.43 -12.99
CA ARG A 77 -3.84 9.79 -11.93
C ARG A 77 -3.49 8.59 -11.06
N ILE A 78 -2.20 8.41 -10.80
CA ILE A 78 -1.70 7.49 -9.78
C ILE A 78 -1.34 8.30 -8.54
N ILE A 79 -1.83 7.87 -7.38
CA ILE A 79 -1.53 8.48 -6.07
C ILE A 79 -0.81 7.45 -5.22
N GLU A 80 0.40 7.77 -4.78
CA GLU A 80 1.24 6.94 -3.91
C GLU A 80 1.52 7.68 -2.60
N LYS A 81 1.51 6.94 -1.48
CA LYS A 81 1.86 7.46 -0.16
C LYS A 81 3.38 7.61 -0.03
N GLY A 82 4.14 6.65 -0.55
CA GLY A 82 5.59 6.72 -0.63
C GLY A 82 6.08 7.88 -1.50
N GLY A 83 7.31 8.30 -1.28
CA GLY A 83 7.91 9.44 -1.95
C GLY A 83 8.15 9.25 -3.44
N ASP A 84 8.17 8.01 -3.93
CA ASP A 84 8.31 7.65 -5.35
C ASP A 84 7.57 6.32 -5.65
N PHE A 85 7.61 5.89 -6.91
CA PHE A 85 7.02 4.63 -7.37
C PHE A 85 7.83 3.42 -6.90
N GLY A 86 7.14 2.28 -6.74
CA GLY A 86 7.75 0.99 -6.37
C GLY A 86 6.89 0.15 -5.44
N GLY A 87 6.04 0.79 -4.63
CA GLY A 87 5.17 0.11 -3.67
C GLY A 87 6.01 -0.68 -2.67
N THR A 88 5.86 -2.00 -2.62
CA THR A 88 6.70 -2.87 -1.77
C THR A 88 8.20 -2.78 -2.06
N TRP A 89 8.57 -2.30 -3.25
CA TRP A 89 9.97 -2.21 -3.72
C TRP A 89 10.53 -0.79 -3.71
N TYR A 90 9.71 0.18 -3.29
CA TYR A 90 10.17 1.51 -2.93
C TYR A 90 10.88 1.41 -1.57
#